data_AF-A0A1A9BJ90-F1
#
_entry.id   AF-A0A1A9BJ90-F1
#
_cell.length_a   1.000
_cell.length_b   1.000
_cell.length_c   1.000
_cell.angle_alpha   90.00
_cell.angle_beta   90.00
_cell.angle_gamma   90.00
#
_symmetry.space_group_name_H-M   'P 1'
#
loop_
_entity.id
_entity.type
_entity.pdbx_description
1 polymer ?
#
loop_
_entity_poly.entity_id
_entity_poly.type
_entity_poly.pdbx_seq_one_letter_code
_entity_poly.pdbx_strand_id
1 'polypeptide(L)'
;MSGTAKPWLLLDIDGVLNPTGDHADRGFTAHHLHGYRVQLSREHGRMLNELDREGLVDLRWATTWNHAANAYVAPAVGLTGPLPVLVIDRALAGPVPFGVNWKAASVLAEADGVPFAWLDDFLTDADRRWAEARVLDNGVPTLLVPVDPAVGLLPDHLDQVRSWARSTSGPGVLTGGELLRRTPHLSADPVARERADWFARTCNALPDRAAGLDRRDLTVSLWDRCATAVTAEHGGGSGVRPTDEFVRQSFRRFLRGDGAAATVWADRAALRAARPERGDVAHAKDSYRLVLGETPDRDAGPRIQLLVDSAVADLGISPDIQRTHRSIQLGPSGPLVQVSVRADRRDTSSDLTVAFGHDGQAERVPYDQLLRDGPDALYERVTRVSRSVAELHERRPAAVAYLPGPAARRHQQQPYQPTTAAVRPPTSPQPSRGRR
;
A
#
# COMPACT_ATOMS: atom_id res chain seq x y z
N MET A 1 -33.30 9.19 -14.20
CA MET A 1 -32.29 8.13 -14.03
C MET A 1 -30.95 8.85 -13.89
N SER A 2 -30.41 8.95 -12.68
CA SER A 2 -29.08 9.56 -12.50
C SER A 2 -28.07 8.54 -13.02
N GLY A 3 -27.68 8.68 -14.29
CA GLY A 3 -26.65 7.82 -14.87
C GLY A 3 -25.36 8.04 -14.08
N THR A 4 -24.84 6.99 -13.47
CA THR A 4 -23.52 7.02 -12.85
C THR A 4 -22.51 7.47 -13.92
N ALA A 5 -21.78 8.55 -13.64
CA ALA A 5 -20.75 9.04 -14.56
C ALA A 5 -19.76 7.90 -14.89
N LYS A 6 -19.36 7.80 -16.16
CA LYS A 6 -18.43 6.75 -16.59
C LYS A 6 -17.11 6.87 -15.83
N PRO A 7 -16.51 5.75 -15.38
CA PRO A 7 -15.16 5.78 -14.82
C PRO A 7 -14.17 6.32 -15.84
N TRP A 8 -13.11 6.97 -15.37
CA TRP A 8 -12.05 7.47 -16.26
C TRP A 8 -11.04 6.36 -16.59
N LEU A 9 -10.43 6.46 -17.77
CA LEU A 9 -9.20 5.76 -18.12
C LEU A 9 -8.09 6.80 -18.30
N LEU A 10 -7.14 6.82 -17.36
CA LEU A 10 -5.96 7.67 -17.38
C LEU A 10 -4.84 6.96 -18.14
N LEU A 11 -4.37 7.59 -19.22
CA LEU A 11 -3.43 7.00 -20.17
C LEU A 11 -2.13 7.79 -20.23
N ASP A 12 -1.02 7.14 -19.88
CA ASP A 12 0.31 7.67 -20.16
C ASP A 12 0.78 7.39 -21.59
N ILE A 13 1.86 8.06 -22.01
CA ILE A 13 2.48 7.89 -23.32
C ILE A 13 3.82 7.15 -23.19
N ASP A 14 4.78 7.69 -22.44
CA ASP A 14 6.11 7.12 -22.34
C ASP A 14 6.05 5.79 -21.56
N GLY A 15 6.69 4.74 -22.09
CA GLY A 15 6.58 3.38 -21.54
C GLY A 15 5.25 2.67 -21.84
N VAL A 16 4.16 3.40 -22.12
CA VAL A 16 2.84 2.83 -22.43
C VAL A 16 2.57 2.78 -23.95
N LEU A 17 2.32 3.92 -24.58
CA LEU A 17 2.13 4.00 -26.03
C LEU A 17 3.47 4.08 -26.78
N ASN A 18 4.49 4.59 -26.11
CA ASN A 18 5.86 4.79 -26.56
C ASN A 18 6.81 3.88 -25.77
N PRO A 19 6.91 2.58 -26.10
CA PRO A 19 7.82 1.67 -25.41
C PRO A 19 9.29 2.05 -25.65
N THR A 20 10.14 1.73 -24.68
CA THR A 20 11.58 1.93 -24.72
C THR A 20 12.25 1.01 -25.74
N GLY A 21 13.15 1.56 -26.56
CA GLY A 21 13.90 0.79 -27.56
C GLY A 21 13.37 0.95 -28.99
N ASP A 22 13.73 0.01 -29.87
CA ASP A 22 13.23 -0.06 -31.24
C ASP A 22 12.37 -1.32 -31.40
N HIS A 23 11.15 -1.13 -31.93
CA HIS A 23 10.10 -2.17 -32.00
C HIS A 23 9.45 -2.23 -33.38
N ALA A 24 10.22 -1.90 -34.42
CA ALA A 24 9.72 -1.91 -35.80
C ALA A 24 9.20 -3.29 -36.23
N ASP A 25 9.81 -4.37 -35.74
CA ASP A 25 9.37 -5.76 -35.92
C ASP A 25 7.99 -6.05 -35.32
N ARG A 26 7.57 -5.26 -34.32
CA ARG A 26 6.26 -5.33 -33.67
C ARG A 26 5.26 -4.29 -34.22
N GLY A 27 5.57 -3.66 -35.35
CA GLY A 27 4.69 -2.71 -36.02
C GLY A 27 4.71 -1.29 -35.47
N PHE A 28 5.72 -0.94 -34.67
CA PHE A 28 5.96 0.44 -34.26
C PHE A 28 6.69 1.22 -35.36
N THR A 29 6.38 2.50 -35.47
CA THR A 29 7.07 3.43 -36.37
C THR A 29 7.78 4.49 -35.55
N ALA A 30 9.04 4.78 -35.90
CA ALA A 30 9.80 5.85 -35.28
C ALA A 30 9.31 7.21 -35.80
N HIS A 31 9.02 8.13 -34.88
CA HIS A 31 8.66 9.52 -35.17
C HIS A 31 9.57 10.49 -34.42
N HIS A 32 9.71 11.71 -34.96
CA HIS A 32 10.30 12.85 -34.25
C HIS A 32 9.18 13.86 -33.98
N LEU A 33 8.65 13.87 -32.75
CA LEU A 33 7.49 14.65 -32.34
C LEU A 33 7.85 15.50 -31.13
N HIS A 34 7.48 16.79 -31.16
CA HIS A 34 7.71 17.71 -30.05
C HIS A 34 9.16 17.72 -29.51
N GLY A 35 10.15 17.51 -30.39
CA GLY A 35 11.57 17.45 -30.01
C GLY A 35 12.06 16.10 -29.49
N TYR A 36 11.21 15.08 -29.42
CA TYR A 36 11.54 13.74 -28.94
C TYR A 36 11.45 12.70 -30.05
N ARG A 37 12.31 11.68 -29.97
CA ARG A 37 12.17 10.47 -30.79
C ARG A 37 11.30 9.47 -30.04
N VAL A 38 10.19 9.05 -30.67
CA VAL A 38 9.20 8.13 -30.09
C VAL A 38 8.92 6.97 -31.03
N GLN A 39 8.51 5.83 -30.48
CA GLN A 39 8.05 4.65 -31.21
C GLN A 39 6.54 4.54 -31.02
N LEU A 40 5.75 4.70 -32.08
CA LEU A 40 4.29 4.68 -31.97
C LEU A 40 3.68 3.66 -32.92
N SER A 41 2.56 3.06 -32.52
CA SER A 41 1.83 2.08 -33.32
C SER A 41 0.42 2.56 -33.62
N ARG A 42 -0.02 2.42 -34.87
CA ARG A 42 -1.42 2.66 -35.25
C ARG A 42 -2.39 1.62 -34.66
N GLU A 43 -1.87 0.45 -34.31
CA GLU A 43 -2.65 -0.59 -33.66
C GLU A 43 -3.10 -0.15 -32.26
N HIS A 44 -2.26 0.59 -31.53
CA HIS A 44 -2.66 1.19 -30.26
C HIS A 44 -3.83 2.17 -30.43
N GLY A 45 -3.79 3.02 -31.46
CA GLY A 45 -4.92 3.91 -31.75
C GLY A 45 -6.19 3.14 -32.12
N ARG A 46 -6.09 2.06 -32.90
CA ARG A 46 -7.23 1.18 -33.22
C ARG A 46 -7.88 0.64 -31.94
N MET A 47 -7.07 0.06 -31.04
CA MET A 47 -7.54 -0.49 -29.78
C MET A 47 -8.20 0.55 -28.86
N LEU A 48 -7.63 1.77 -28.78
CA LEU A 48 -8.18 2.86 -27.96
C LEU A 48 -9.49 3.41 -28.55
N ASN A 49 -9.57 3.59 -29.87
CA ASN A 49 -10.81 3.98 -30.55
C ASN A 49 -11.91 2.90 -30.41
N GLU A 50 -11.54 1.62 -30.36
CA GLU A 50 -12.46 0.53 -30.05
C GLU A 50 -13.02 0.67 -28.64
N LEU A 51 -12.15 0.87 -27.64
CA LEU A 51 -12.56 1.04 -26.26
C LEU A 51 -13.45 2.28 -26.04
N ASP A 52 -13.13 3.40 -26.70
CA ASP A 52 -13.94 4.63 -26.65
C ASP A 52 -15.36 4.39 -27.19
N ARG A 53 -15.47 3.69 -28.33
CA ARG A 53 -16.77 3.32 -28.92
C ARG A 53 -17.60 2.40 -28.05
N GLU A 54 -16.98 1.54 -27.25
CA GLU A 54 -17.69 0.71 -26.27
C GLU A 54 -18.36 1.57 -25.18
N GLY A 55 -17.84 2.77 -24.92
CA GLY A 55 -18.42 3.73 -24.02
C GLY A 55 -18.43 3.30 -22.54
N LEU A 56 -17.56 2.36 -22.16
CA LEU A 56 -17.42 1.86 -20.78
C LEU A 56 -16.62 2.81 -19.88
N VAL A 57 -15.70 3.57 -20.47
CA VAL A 57 -14.81 4.51 -19.77
C VAL A 57 -14.78 5.84 -20.52
N ASP A 58 -14.33 6.89 -19.83
CA ASP A 58 -13.97 8.18 -20.41
C ASP A 58 -12.43 8.26 -20.53
N LEU A 59 -11.90 8.22 -21.75
CA LEU A 59 -10.46 8.16 -22.02
C LEU A 59 -9.82 9.53 -21.83
N ARG A 60 -8.73 9.61 -21.07
CA ARG A 60 -8.04 10.87 -20.75
C ARG A 60 -6.53 10.70 -20.80
N TRP A 61 -5.85 11.71 -21.32
CA TRP A 61 -4.40 11.82 -21.20
C TRP A 61 -4.01 12.10 -19.75
N ALA A 62 -3.09 11.30 -19.21
CA ALA A 62 -2.46 11.50 -17.90
C ALA A 62 -0.95 11.36 -18.05
N THR A 63 -0.37 12.26 -18.84
CA THR A 63 1.00 12.17 -19.33
C THR A 63 1.71 13.52 -19.25
N THR A 64 3.03 13.50 -19.15
CA THR A 64 3.88 14.71 -19.15
C THR A 64 3.81 15.50 -20.45
N TRP A 65 3.34 14.88 -21.54
CA TRP A 65 3.08 15.57 -22.80
C TRP A 65 1.91 16.56 -22.68
N ASN A 66 1.01 16.38 -21.71
CA ASN A 66 -0.17 17.23 -21.51
C ASN A 66 -0.91 17.50 -22.85
N HIS A 67 -1.24 18.75 -23.16
CA HIS A 67 -1.93 19.11 -24.41
C HIS A 67 -1.13 18.81 -25.69
N ALA A 68 0.20 18.63 -25.60
CA ALA A 68 1.00 18.22 -26.76
C ALA A 68 0.64 16.80 -27.23
N ALA A 69 0.08 15.96 -26.35
CA ALA A 69 -0.43 14.64 -26.72
C ALA A 69 -1.47 14.71 -27.85
N ASN A 70 -2.44 15.63 -27.75
CA ASN A 70 -3.46 15.82 -28.79
C ASN A 70 -2.89 16.42 -30.08
N ALA A 71 -1.89 17.28 -29.99
CA ALA A 71 -1.30 17.93 -31.16
C ALA A 71 -0.41 16.98 -31.98
N TYR A 72 0.31 16.07 -31.31
CA TYR A 72 1.35 15.26 -31.96
C TYR A 72 1.09 13.76 -31.89
N VAL A 73 0.74 13.21 -30.72
CA VAL A 73 0.68 11.76 -30.50
C VAL A 73 -0.65 11.19 -30.98
N ALA A 74 -1.79 11.83 -30.65
CA ALA A 74 -3.11 11.38 -31.07
C ALA A 74 -3.23 11.15 -32.59
N PRO A 75 -2.79 12.09 -33.48
CA PRO A 75 -2.81 11.85 -34.92
C PRO A 75 -1.84 10.76 -35.38
N ALA A 76 -0.68 10.63 -34.72
CA ALA A 76 0.35 9.65 -35.09
C ALA A 76 -0.11 8.21 -34.82
N VAL A 77 -0.75 7.95 -33.68
CA VAL A 77 -1.37 6.64 -33.39
C VAL A 77 -2.71 6.45 -34.10
N GLY A 78 -3.32 7.51 -34.65
CA GLY A 78 -4.58 7.43 -35.40
C GLY A 78 -5.84 7.44 -34.53
N LEU A 79 -5.85 8.18 -33.42
CA LEU A 79 -7.09 8.45 -32.69
C LEU A 79 -8.06 9.25 -33.55
N THR A 80 -9.36 8.95 -33.42
CA THR A 80 -10.42 9.62 -34.20
C THR A 80 -10.78 11.01 -33.71
N GLY A 81 -10.31 11.41 -32.53
CA GLY A 81 -10.53 12.72 -31.94
C GLY A 81 -9.55 13.02 -30.80
N PRO A 82 -9.51 14.27 -30.31
CA PRO A 82 -8.71 14.63 -29.14
C PRO A 82 -9.31 14.01 -27.88
N LEU A 83 -8.46 13.65 -26.92
CA LEU A 83 -8.90 13.22 -25.59
C LEU A 83 -8.82 14.39 -24.61
N PRO A 84 -9.69 14.46 -23.59
CA PRO A 84 -9.48 15.33 -22.44
C PRO A 84 -8.09 15.11 -21.81
N VAL A 85 -7.50 16.17 -21.27
CA VAL A 85 -6.17 16.16 -20.66
C VAL A 85 -6.31 16.40 -19.16
N LEU A 86 -5.84 15.44 -18.37
CA LEU A 86 -5.53 15.64 -16.96
C LEU A 86 -4.12 16.25 -16.90
N VAL A 87 -4.01 17.48 -16.41
CA VAL A 87 -2.75 18.22 -16.50
C VAL A 87 -1.77 17.71 -15.46
N ILE A 88 -0.68 17.11 -15.93
CA ILE A 88 0.46 16.72 -15.11
C ILE A 88 1.32 17.95 -14.87
N ASP A 89 1.16 18.53 -13.69
CA ASP A 89 1.94 19.68 -13.22
C ASP A 89 3.03 19.22 -12.24
N ARG A 90 4.29 19.34 -12.68
CA ARG A 90 5.45 19.02 -11.84
C ARG A 90 5.54 19.90 -10.59
N ALA A 91 4.99 21.12 -10.60
CA ALA A 91 4.99 21.98 -9.42
C ALA A 91 4.08 21.41 -8.30
N LEU A 92 3.00 20.72 -8.65
CA LEU A 92 2.08 20.09 -7.69
C LEU A 92 2.73 18.89 -6.96
N ALA A 93 3.69 18.23 -7.58
CA ALA A 93 4.32 17.06 -6.98
C ALA A 93 5.07 17.41 -5.68
N GLY A 94 5.70 18.60 -5.58
CA GLY A 94 6.52 18.95 -4.43
C GLY A 94 7.55 17.87 -4.07
N PRO A 95 8.04 17.78 -2.82
CA PRO A 95 8.77 16.62 -2.34
C PRO A 95 7.81 15.45 -2.14
N VAL A 96 7.58 14.64 -3.18
CA VAL A 96 6.85 13.37 -3.05
C VAL A 96 7.67 12.38 -2.20
N PRO A 97 7.02 11.56 -1.35
CA PRO A 97 7.71 10.48 -0.65
C PRO A 97 8.45 9.57 -1.62
N PHE A 98 9.61 9.05 -1.19
CA PHE A 98 10.40 8.14 -2.00
C PHE A 98 9.57 6.95 -2.48
N GLY A 99 9.61 6.69 -3.79
CA GLY A 99 8.91 5.57 -4.41
C GLY A 99 7.42 5.80 -4.67
N VAL A 100 6.91 7.03 -4.70
CA VAL A 100 5.55 7.36 -5.20
C VAL A 100 5.66 7.87 -6.64
N ASN A 101 4.74 7.50 -7.54
CA ASN A 101 4.69 8.11 -8.86
C ASN A 101 4.36 9.59 -8.70
N TRP A 102 5.28 10.47 -9.12
CA TRP A 102 5.14 11.90 -8.89
C TRP A 102 3.92 12.52 -9.59
N LYS A 103 3.39 11.86 -10.64
CA LYS A 103 2.13 12.25 -11.30
C LYS A 103 0.91 12.04 -10.42
N ALA A 104 0.99 11.17 -9.40
CA ALA A 104 -0.12 10.84 -8.51
C ALA A 104 -0.69 12.09 -7.80
N ALA A 105 0.13 13.12 -7.55
CA ALA A 105 -0.33 14.38 -6.97
C ALA A 105 -1.34 15.11 -7.89
N SER A 106 -1.01 15.27 -9.18
CA SER A 106 -1.93 15.86 -10.17
C SER A 106 -3.15 14.97 -10.40
N VAL A 107 -2.95 13.66 -10.49
CA VAL A 107 -4.05 12.69 -10.65
C VAL A 107 -5.03 12.81 -9.48
N LEU A 108 -4.53 12.87 -8.25
CA LEU A 108 -5.38 13.03 -7.06
C LEU A 108 -6.12 14.38 -7.07
N ALA A 109 -5.44 15.47 -7.43
CA ALA A 109 -6.05 16.79 -7.42
C ALA A 109 -7.23 16.91 -8.41
N GLU A 110 -7.17 16.23 -9.55
CA GLU A 110 -8.20 16.31 -10.58
C GLU A 110 -9.24 15.18 -10.54
N ALA A 111 -8.85 13.98 -10.12
CA ALA A 111 -9.70 12.79 -10.13
C ALA A 111 -10.24 12.40 -8.74
N ASP A 112 -10.24 13.33 -7.78
CA ASP A 112 -10.80 13.06 -6.46
C ASP A 112 -12.29 12.71 -6.54
N GLY A 113 -12.70 11.68 -5.79
CA GLY A 113 -14.05 11.14 -5.85
C GLY A 113 -14.45 10.43 -7.15
N VAL A 114 -13.62 10.44 -8.19
CA VAL A 114 -13.92 9.81 -9.49
C VAL A 114 -13.27 8.42 -9.58
N PRO A 115 -14.05 7.36 -9.89
CA PRO A 115 -13.48 6.06 -10.17
C PRO A 115 -12.63 6.10 -11.45
N PHE A 116 -11.42 5.54 -11.41
CA PHE A 116 -10.57 5.49 -12.61
C PHE A 116 -9.67 4.26 -12.68
N ALA A 117 -9.30 3.89 -13.91
CA ALA A 117 -8.17 3.04 -14.21
C ALA A 117 -6.98 3.89 -14.66
N TRP A 118 -5.75 3.51 -14.30
CA TRP A 118 -4.53 4.24 -14.69
C TRP A 118 -3.49 3.27 -15.27
N LEU A 119 -3.12 3.51 -16.53
CA LEU A 119 -2.10 2.77 -17.26
C LEU A 119 -0.84 3.63 -17.34
N ASP A 120 0.22 3.19 -16.68
CA ASP A 120 1.49 3.91 -16.54
C ASP A 120 2.60 2.89 -16.22
N ASP A 121 3.82 3.18 -16.66
CA ASP A 121 4.98 2.30 -16.51
C ASP A 121 5.73 2.51 -15.18
N PHE A 122 5.44 3.62 -14.48
CA PHE A 122 6.12 4.02 -13.27
C PHE A 122 5.27 3.82 -12.00
N LEU A 123 4.28 2.93 -12.05
CA LEU A 123 3.43 2.60 -10.91
C LEU A 123 4.19 1.78 -9.87
N THR A 124 4.09 2.18 -8.61
CA THR A 124 4.81 1.55 -7.50
C THR A 124 3.86 0.92 -6.47
N ASP A 125 4.44 0.23 -5.48
CA ASP A 125 3.69 -0.25 -4.32
C ASP A 125 3.10 0.87 -3.46
N ALA A 126 3.68 2.06 -3.46
CA ALA A 126 3.10 3.20 -2.78
C ALA A 126 1.82 3.68 -3.49
N ASP A 127 1.82 3.71 -4.82
CA ASP A 127 0.63 4.05 -5.61
C ASP A 127 -0.47 3.00 -5.43
N ARG A 128 -0.11 1.71 -5.40
CA ARG A 128 -1.05 0.62 -5.13
C ARG A 128 -1.73 0.78 -3.76
N ARG A 129 -0.97 1.11 -2.71
CA ARG A 129 -1.56 1.37 -1.37
C ARG A 129 -2.47 2.59 -1.37
N TRP A 130 -2.10 3.63 -2.10
CA TRP A 130 -2.96 4.80 -2.26
C TRP A 130 -4.27 4.45 -2.97
N ALA A 131 -4.22 3.68 -4.05
CA ALA A 131 -5.41 3.18 -4.75
C ALA A 131 -6.30 2.30 -3.84
N GLU A 132 -5.69 1.40 -3.07
CA GLU A 132 -6.41 0.60 -2.05
C GLU A 132 -7.09 1.49 -1.00
N ALA A 133 -6.41 2.52 -0.51
CA ALA A 133 -6.98 3.46 0.45
C ALA A 133 -8.18 4.22 -0.13
N ARG A 134 -8.14 4.64 -1.41
CA ARG A 134 -9.30 5.26 -2.07
C ARG A 134 -10.54 4.36 -2.05
N VAL A 135 -10.35 3.05 -2.22
CA VAL A 135 -11.45 2.06 -2.13
C VAL A 135 -11.92 1.89 -0.69
N LEU A 136 -10.99 1.67 0.25
CA LEU A 136 -11.33 1.33 1.63
C LEU A 136 -11.90 2.52 2.41
N ASP A 137 -11.41 3.73 2.17
CA ASP A 137 -11.77 4.91 2.95
C ASP A 137 -12.92 5.67 2.32
N ASN A 138 -12.93 5.79 0.99
CA ASN A 138 -13.89 6.62 0.27
C ASN A 138 -14.88 5.82 -0.59
N GLY A 139 -14.68 4.51 -0.75
CA GLY A 139 -15.51 3.69 -1.64
C GLY A 139 -15.34 4.06 -3.12
N VAL A 140 -14.17 4.60 -3.50
CA VAL A 140 -13.87 5.05 -4.87
C VAL A 140 -12.99 4.01 -5.57
N PRO A 141 -13.54 3.20 -6.49
CA PRO A 141 -12.79 2.19 -7.24
C PRO A 141 -11.60 2.79 -7.98
N THR A 142 -10.43 2.17 -7.82
CA THR A 142 -9.21 2.58 -8.52
C THR A 142 -8.49 1.34 -9.04
N LEU A 143 -8.29 1.24 -10.35
CA LEU A 143 -7.48 0.18 -10.96
C LEU A 143 -6.14 0.76 -11.39
N LEU A 144 -5.04 0.15 -10.96
CA LEU A 144 -3.71 0.45 -11.47
C LEU A 144 -3.28 -0.69 -12.39
N VAL A 145 -2.90 -0.36 -13.62
CA VAL A 145 -2.45 -1.33 -14.62
C VAL A 145 -0.99 -1.01 -14.97
N PRO A 146 -0.02 -1.67 -14.30
CA PRO A 146 1.39 -1.46 -14.61
C PRO A 146 1.69 -1.96 -16.02
N VAL A 147 2.33 -1.12 -16.82
CA VAL A 147 2.75 -1.47 -18.18
C VAL A 147 4.27 -1.64 -18.20
N ASP A 148 4.76 -2.77 -18.73
CA ASP A 148 6.20 -2.95 -18.92
C ASP A 148 6.69 -1.99 -20.01
N PRO A 149 7.59 -1.04 -19.70
CA PRO A 149 8.07 -0.05 -20.65
C PRO A 149 8.89 -0.64 -21.80
N ALA A 150 9.40 -1.87 -21.68
CA ALA A 150 10.05 -2.56 -22.80
C ALA A 150 9.03 -3.14 -23.80
N VAL A 151 7.78 -3.33 -23.37
CA VAL A 151 6.74 -3.99 -24.16
C VAL A 151 5.71 -2.99 -24.69
N GLY A 152 5.27 -2.04 -23.85
CA GLY A 152 4.19 -1.11 -24.15
C GLY A 152 2.80 -1.71 -23.94
N LEU A 153 1.78 -0.98 -24.39
CA LEU A 153 0.37 -1.33 -24.27
C LEU A 153 0.05 -2.68 -24.95
N LEU A 154 -0.66 -3.55 -24.23
CA LEU A 154 -1.15 -4.84 -24.72
C LEU A 154 -2.68 -4.90 -24.66
N PRO A 155 -3.34 -5.75 -25.48
CA PRO A 155 -4.78 -6.00 -25.40
C PRO A 155 -5.25 -6.39 -23.98
N ASP A 156 -4.47 -7.23 -23.29
CA ASP A 156 -4.78 -7.70 -21.93
C ASP A 156 -4.90 -6.54 -20.92
N HIS A 157 -4.18 -5.43 -21.12
CA HIS A 157 -4.33 -4.25 -20.27
C HIS A 157 -5.71 -3.62 -20.44
N LEU A 158 -6.22 -3.55 -21.67
CA LEU A 158 -7.54 -3.01 -21.96
C LEU A 158 -8.66 -3.97 -21.53
N ASP A 159 -8.43 -5.27 -21.59
CA ASP A 159 -9.39 -6.27 -21.09
C ASP A 159 -9.53 -6.21 -19.56
N GLN A 160 -8.44 -5.95 -18.83
CA GLN A 160 -8.50 -5.63 -17.40
C GLN A 160 -9.35 -4.37 -17.14
N VAL A 161 -9.14 -3.29 -17.91
CA VAL A 161 -9.95 -2.06 -17.81
C VAL A 161 -11.42 -2.34 -18.10
N ARG A 162 -11.75 -3.11 -19.14
CA ARG A 162 -13.14 -3.47 -19.48
C ARG A 162 -13.80 -4.25 -18.34
N SER A 163 -13.12 -5.25 -17.81
CA SER A 163 -13.64 -6.06 -16.70
C SER A 163 -13.92 -5.19 -15.48
N TRP A 164 -12.99 -4.31 -15.13
CA TRP A 164 -13.12 -3.41 -13.99
C TRP A 164 -14.20 -2.32 -14.21
N ALA A 165 -14.29 -1.72 -15.39
CA ALA A 165 -15.31 -0.72 -15.69
C ALA A 165 -16.73 -1.30 -15.58
N ARG A 166 -16.91 -2.56 -15.98
CA ARG A 166 -18.18 -3.28 -15.81
C ARG A 166 -18.51 -3.55 -14.35
N SER A 167 -17.53 -3.91 -13.51
CA SER A 167 -17.77 -4.18 -12.09
C SER A 167 -18.10 -2.93 -11.27
N THR A 168 -17.74 -1.74 -11.79
CA THR A 168 -17.92 -0.43 -11.13
C THR A 168 -19.15 0.35 -11.60
N SER A 169 -19.64 0.08 -12.82
CA SER A 169 -20.76 0.80 -13.44
C SER A 169 -22.14 0.15 -13.22
N GLY A 170 -22.20 -0.95 -12.44
CA GLY A 170 -23.42 -1.68 -12.11
C GLY A 170 -24.07 -1.23 -10.78
N PRO A 171 -25.33 -1.63 -10.50
CA PRO A 171 -25.92 -1.45 -9.19
C PRO A 171 -25.07 -2.18 -8.13
N GLY A 172 -24.94 -1.56 -6.94
CA GLY A 172 -24.22 -2.18 -5.83
C GLY A 172 -24.75 -3.57 -5.53
N VAL A 173 -23.84 -4.52 -5.29
CA VAL A 173 -24.14 -5.92 -4.98
C VAL A 173 -24.78 -6.05 -3.60
N LEU A 174 -24.40 -5.20 -2.66
CA LEU A 174 -24.88 -5.21 -1.27
C LEU A 174 -25.28 -3.80 -0.79
N THR A 175 -26.22 -3.76 0.14
CA THR A 175 -26.61 -2.57 0.91
C THR A 175 -26.30 -2.75 2.39
N GLY A 176 -26.03 -1.66 3.13
CA GLY A 176 -25.86 -1.74 4.58
C GLY A 176 -27.10 -2.31 5.28
N GLY A 177 -28.30 -2.00 4.77
CA GLY A 177 -29.56 -2.57 5.25
C GLY A 177 -29.65 -4.10 5.08
N GLU A 178 -29.12 -4.67 4.00
CA GLU A 178 -29.02 -6.13 3.85
C GLU A 178 -28.10 -6.75 4.90
N LEU A 179 -26.95 -6.12 5.17
CA LEU A 179 -26.02 -6.57 6.20
C LEU A 179 -26.65 -6.51 7.59
N LEU A 180 -27.32 -5.40 7.94
CA LEU A 180 -28.00 -5.25 9.23
C LEU A 180 -29.16 -6.23 9.44
N ARG A 181 -29.84 -6.68 8.37
CA ARG A 181 -30.84 -7.74 8.50
C ARG A 181 -30.25 -9.07 8.99
N ARG A 182 -28.94 -9.28 8.81
CA ARG A 182 -28.22 -10.45 9.33
C ARG A 182 -27.86 -10.30 10.80
N THR A 183 -27.81 -9.07 11.30
CA THR A 183 -27.52 -8.73 12.70
C THR A 183 -28.58 -7.78 13.27
N PRO A 184 -29.86 -8.23 13.42
CA PRO A 184 -30.96 -7.34 13.79
C PRO A 184 -30.76 -6.60 15.10
N HIS A 185 -30.04 -7.19 16.06
CA HIS A 185 -29.70 -6.58 17.34
C HIS A 185 -28.83 -5.33 17.21
N LEU A 186 -28.11 -5.17 16.10
CA LEU A 186 -27.29 -3.99 15.79
C LEU A 186 -28.06 -2.91 15.01
N SER A 187 -29.26 -3.19 14.49
CA SER A 187 -29.96 -2.30 13.56
C SER A 187 -30.31 -0.91 14.13
N ALA A 188 -30.53 -0.83 15.45
CA ALA A 188 -30.81 0.43 16.14
C ALA A 188 -29.55 1.26 16.41
N ASP A 189 -28.37 0.64 16.40
CA ASP A 189 -27.09 1.30 16.72
C ASP A 189 -26.65 2.18 15.53
N PRO A 190 -26.45 3.51 15.71
CA PRO A 190 -25.97 4.39 14.65
C PRO A 190 -24.57 4.02 14.14
N VAL A 191 -23.68 3.55 15.01
CA VAL A 191 -22.33 3.12 14.61
C VAL A 191 -22.42 1.86 13.75
N ALA A 192 -23.27 0.90 14.14
CA ALA A 192 -23.47 -0.30 13.33
C ALA A 192 -24.01 0.01 11.94
N ARG A 193 -24.93 0.98 11.83
CA ARG A 193 -25.45 1.43 10.53
C ARG A 193 -24.36 2.02 9.66
N GLU A 194 -23.54 2.91 10.22
CA GLU A 194 -22.40 3.49 9.51
C GLU A 194 -21.41 2.43 9.03
N ARG A 195 -21.10 1.44 9.88
CA ARG A 195 -20.20 0.33 9.53
C ARG A 195 -20.81 -0.59 8.48
N ALA A 196 -22.10 -0.90 8.55
CA ALA A 196 -22.79 -1.66 7.52
C ALA A 196 -22.72 -0.95 6.16
N ASP A 197 -22.96 0.36 6.15
CA ASP A 197 -22.83 1.14 4.93
C ASP A 197 -21.38 1.20 4.43
N TRP A 198 -20.40 1.26 5.32
CA TRP A 198 -18.98 1.16 4.96
C TRP A 198 -18.67 -0.18 4.28
N PHE A 199 -19.03 -1.32 4.90
CA PHE A 199 -18.85 -2.65 4.31
C PHE A 199 -19.48 -2.76 2.91
N ALA A 200 -20.72 -2.28 2.77
CA ALA A 200 -21.44 -2.29 1.51
C ALA A 200 -20.75 -1.41 0.46
N ARG A 201 -20.40 -0.16 0.80
CA ARG A 201 -19.70 0.77 -0.10
C ARG A 201 -18.35 0.21 -0.54
N THR A 202 -17.55 -0.29 0.39
CA THR A 202 -16.24 -0.89 0.10
C THR A 202 -16.40 -2.10 -0.81
N CYS A 203 -17.29 -3.05 -0.48
CA CYS A 203 -17.55 -4.24 -1.30
C CYS A 203 -17.98 -3.89 -2.73
N ASN A 204 -18.88 -2.92 -2.86
CA ASN A 204 -19.37 -2.48 -4.17
C ASN A 204 -18.26 -1.85 -5.03
N ALA A 205 -17.19 -1.35 -4.40
CA ALA A 205 -16.03 -0.82 -5.08
C ALA A 205 -14.93 -1.86 -5.41
N LEU A 206 -15.06 -3.10 -4.94
CA LEU A 206 -14.15 -4.22 -5.24
C LEU A 206 -14.45 -4.84 -6.62
N PRO A 207 -13.47 -5.50 -7.27
CA PRO A 207 -13.74 -6.37 -8.42
C PRO A 207 -14.67 -7.53 -8.03
N ASP A 208 -15.36 -8.14 -8.99
CA ASP A 208 -16.34 -9.19 -8.69
C ASP A 208 -15.73 -10.44 -8.02
N ARG A 209 -14.51 -10.82 -8.42
CA ARG A 209 -13.82 -12.02 -7.94
C ARG A 209 -12.33 -11.81 -7.80
N ALA A 210 -11.73 -12.54 -6.87
CA ALA A 210 -10.28 -12.67 -6.70
C ALA A 210 -9.93 -14.14 -6.42
N ALA A 211 -9.09 -14.76 -7.23
CA ALA A 211 -8.66 -16.17 -7.11
C ALA A 211 -9.79 -17.15 -6.71
N GLY A 212 -10.96 -17.06 -7.36
CA GLY A 212 -12.11 -17.94 -7.10
C GLY A 212 -12.99 -17.58 -5.89
N LEU A 213 -12.62 -16.56 -5.11
CA LEU A 213 -13.46 -16.00 -4.04
C LEU A 213 -14.38 -14.91 -4.60
N ASP A 214 -15.67 -14.99 -4.28
CA ASP A 214 -16.68 -14.00 -4.65
C ASP A 214 -16.70 -12.81 -3.67
N ARG A 215 -16.78 -11.57 -4.18
CA ARG A 215 -16.77 -10.37 -3.33
C ARG A 215 -17.94 -10.31 -2.36
N ARG A 216 -19.12 -10.82 -2.74
CA ARG A 216 -20.30 -10.84 -1.88
C ARG A 216 -20.10 -11.84 -0.75
N ASP A 217 -19.63 -13.03 -1.08
CA ASP A 217 -19.42 -14.10 -0.10
C ASP A 217 -18.38 -13.70 0.95
N LEU A 218 -17.27 -13.08 0.51
CA LEU A 218 -16.27 -12.51 1.42
C LEU A 218 -16.92 -11.49 2.37
N THR A 219 -17.69 -10.54 1.83
CA THR A 219 -18.29 -9.44 2.60
C THR A 219 -19.30 -9.94 3.61
N VAL A 220 -20.18 -10.86 3.21
CA VAL A 220 -21.17 -11.47 4.11
C VAL A 220 -20.49 -12.28 5.20
N SER A 221 -19.48 -13.09 4.85
CA SER A 221 -18.71 -13.87 5.82
C SER A 221 -18.02 -12.97 6.85
N LEU A 222 -17.35 -11.90 6.40
CA LEU A 222 -16.73 -10.93 7.30
C LEU A 222 -17.76 -10.29 8.21
N TRP A 223 -18.87 -9.78 7.67
CA TRP A 223 -19.92 -9.14 8.46
C TRP A 223 -20.47 -10.07 9.55
N ASP A 224 -20.85 -11.29 9.20
CA ASP A 224 -21.41 -12.26 10.13
C ASP A 224 -20.45 -12.60 11.28
N ARG A 225 -19.14 -12.59 11.01
CA ARG A 225 -18.09 -12.93 11.97
C ARG A 225 -17.70 -11.77 12.88
N CYS A 226 -17.69 -10.53 12.37
CA CYS A 226 -17.06 -9.42 13.07
C CYS A 226 -17.93 -8.19 13.35
N ALA A 227 -19.18 -8.11 12.84
CA ALA A 227 -20.00 -6.90 12.94
C ALA A 227 -20.17 -6.38 14.39
N THR A 228 -20.43 -7.27 15.35
CA THR A 228 -20.57 -6.88 16.77
C THR A 228 -19.27 -6.31 17.32
N ALA A 229 -18.12 -6.94 17.03
CA ALA A 229 -16.82 -6.50 17.52
C ALA A 229 -16.39 -5.17 16.88
N VAL A 230 -16.49 -5.05 15.56
CA VAL A 230 -16.17 -3.81 14.82
C VAL A 230 -17.03 -2.66 15.32
N THR A 231 -18.33 -2.89 15.54
CA THR A 231 -19.24 -1.86 16.08
C THR A 231 -18.84 -1.47 17.52
N ALA A 232 -18.59 -2.45 18.38
CA ALA A 232 -18.24 -2.19 19.78
C ALA A 232 -16.91 -1.44 19.95
N GLU A 233 -15.93 -1.71 19.08
CA GLU A 233 -14.64 -1.02 19.05
C GLU A 233 -14.80 0.44 18.60
N HIS A 234 -15.72 0.75 17.68
CA HIS A 234 -15.95 2.13 17.20
C HIS A 234 -16.78 3.00 18.16
N GLY A 235 -17.38 2.41 19.20
CA GLY A 235 -18.18 3.13 20.19
C GLY A 235 -17.41 4.08 21.11
N GLY A 236 -16.07 4.20 21.02
CA GLY A 236 -15.33 5.16 21.85
C GLY A 236 -13.87 5.39 21.46
N GLY A 237 -13.56 6.54 20.86
CA GLY A 237 -12.20 7.03 20.59
C GLY A 237 -11.72 6.90 19.14
N SER A 238 -10.75 7.72 18.74
CA SER A 238 -10.19 7.80 17.38
C SER A 238 -8.83 7.09 17.28
N GLY A 239 -8.83 5.78 17.10
CA GLY A 239 -7.63 4.99 16.87
C GLY A 239 -7.90 3.79 15.97
N VAL A 240 -6.83 3.16 15.49
CA VAL A 240 -6.94 1.98 14.63
C VAL A 240 -7.33 0.80 15.49
N ARG A 241 -8.39 0.09 15.08
CA ARG A 241 -8.94 -1.04 15.81
C ARG A 241 -8.46 -2.35 15.18
N PRO A 242 -7.97 -3.33 15.96
CA PRO A 242 -7.43 -4.57 15.41
C PRO A 242 -8.40 -5.32 14.49
N THR A 243 -9.67 -5.43 14.89
CA THR A 243 -10.66 -6.16 14.11
C THR A 243 -10.92 -5.44 12.77
N ASP A 244 -11.04 -4.11 12.79
CA ASP A 244 -11.20 -3.28 11.58
C ASP A 244 -10.00 -3.42 10.63
N GLU A 245 -8.79 -3.38 11.16
CA GLU A 245 -7.58 -3.49 10.33
C GLU A 245 -7.42 -4.89 9.74
N PHE A 246 -7.83 -5.95 10.44
CA PHE A 246 -7.83 -7.31 9.85
C PHE A 246 -8.89 -7.46 8.75
N VAL A 247 -10.06 -6.83 8.91
CA VAL A 247 -11.06 -6.71 7.84
C VAL A 247 -10.48 -5.94 6.64
N ARG A 248 -9.82 -4.80 6.88
CA ARG A 248 -9.15 -4.00 5.84
C ARG A 248 -8.06 -4.81 5.14
N GLN A 249 -7.25 -5.57 5.87
CA GLN A 249 -6.25 -6.46 5.29
C GLN A 249 -6.88 -7.52 4.39
N SER A 250 -7.99 -8.13 4.82
CA SER A 250 -8.74 -9.08 4.00
C SER A 250 -9.16 -8.45 2.66
N PHE A 251 -9.75 -7.25 2.70
CA PHE A 251 -10.11 -6.50 1.48
C PHE A 251 -8.90 -6.11 0.62
N ARG A 252 -7.76 -5.70 1.22
CA ARG A 252 -6.53 -5.41 0.47
C ARG A 252 -6.02 -6.63 -0.30
N ARG A 253 -6.02 -7.82 0.31
CA ARG A 253 -5.60 -9.06 -0.38
C ARG A 253 -6.55 -9.41 -1.52
N PHE A 254 -7.84 -9.22 -1.30
CA PHE A 254 -8.83 -9.40 -2.36
C PHE A 254 -8.58 -8.43 -3.54
N LEU A 255 -8.35 -7.14 -3.28
CA LEU A 255 -7.99 -6.16 -4.31
C LEU A 255 -6.73 -6.54 -5.10
N ARG A 256 -5.77 -7.17 -4.43
CA ARG A 256 -4.53 -7.68 -5.05
C ARG A 256 -4.71 -9.00 -5.80
N GLY A 257 -5.93 -9.52 -5.91
CA GLY A 257 -6.24 -10.78 -6.58
C GLY A 257 -5.94 -12.03 -5.74
N ASP A 258 -5.58 -11.87 -4.46
CA ASP A 258 -5.18 -12.97 -3.57
C ASP A 258 -6.32 -13.35 -2.62
N GLY A 259 -7.30 -14.10 -3.16
CA GLY A 259 -8.46 -14.58 -2.41
C GLY A 259 -8.12 -15.54 -1.27
N ALA A 260 -7.02 -16.30 -1.39
CA ALA A 260 -6.55 -17.20 -0.35
C ALA A 260 -6.06 -16.40 0.87
N ALA A 261 -5.17 -15.43 0.66
CA ALA A 261 -4.74 -14.53 1.72
C ALA A 261 -5.90 -13.71 2.29
N ALA A 262 -6.83 -13.27 1.46
CA ALA A 262 -8.04 -12.56 1.92
C ALA A 262 -8.83 -13.39 2.93
N THR A 263 -8.98 -14.69 2.67
CA THR A 263 -9.68 -15.63 3.57
C THR A 263 -8.93 -15.80 4.89
N VAL A 264 -7.60 -15.94 4.86
CA VAL A 264 -6.77 -16.04 6.08
C VAL A 264 -6.96 -14.80 6.97
N TRP A 265 -6.95 -13.60 6.38
CA TRP A 265 -7.19 -12.37 7.14
C TRP A 265 -8.64 -12.25 7.65
N ALA A 266 -9.62 -12.77 6.91
CA ALA A 266 -11.00 -12.84 7.37
C ALA A 266 -11.15 -13.78 8.59
N ASP A 267 -10.47 -14.92 8.58
CA ASP A 267 -10.44 -15.84 9.72
C ASP A 267 -9.77 -15.22 10.94
N ARG A 268 -8.70 -14.42 10.75
CA ARG A 268 -8.09 -13.65 11.84
C ARG A 268 -9.00 -12.58 12.40
N ALA A 269 -9.72 -11.85 11.55
CA ALA A 269 -10.74 -10.90 12.00
C ALA A 269 -11.80 -11.60 12.85
N ALA A 270 -12.22 -12.82 12.46
CA ALA A 270 -13.18 -13.63 13.22
C ALA A 270 -12.63 -14.11 14.57
N LEU A 271 -11.40 -14.64 14.59
CA LEU A 271 -10.72 -15.05 15.82
C LEU A 271 -10.57 -13.87 16.78
N ARG A 272 -10.21 -12.69 16.26
CA ARG A 272 -10.08 -11.48 17.06
C ARG A 272 -11.43 -10.95 17.54
N ALA A 273 -12.48 -11.07 16.73
CA ALA A 273 -13.84 -10.70 17.09
C ALA A 273 -14.44 -11.57 18.20
N ALA A 274 -13.98 -12.82 18.35
CA ALA A 274 -14.42 -13.72 19.42
C ALA A 274 -13.90 -13.30 20.82
N ARG A 275 -12.89 -12.44 20.88
CA ARG A 275 -12.37 -11.85 22.13
C ARG A 275 -12.22 -10.34 21.98
N PRO A 276 -13.35 -9.59 21.91
CA PRO A 276 -13.33 -8.17 21.60
C PRO A 276 -12.86 -7.38 22.83
N GLU A 277 -11.57 -7.12 22.89
CA GLU A 277 -10.98 -6.16 23.84
C GLU A 277 -11.19 -4.73 23.33
N ARG A 278 -11.70 -3.84 24.18
CA ARG A 278 -11.80 -2.41 23.87
C ARG A 278 -10.42 -1.75 24.01
N GLY A 279 -10.00 -1.02 22.99
CA GLY A 279 -8.76 -0.26 23.04
C GLY A 279 -8.42 0.38 21.71
N ASP A 280 -7.84 1.58 21.76
CA ASP A 280 -7.28 2.25 20.59
C ASP A 280 -5.81 1.88 20.46
N VAL A 281 -5.38 1.49 19.26
CA VAL A 281 -3.96 1.54 18.92
C VAL A 281 -3.72 2.88 18.25
N ALA A 282 -2.85 3.71 18.84
CA ALA A 282 -2.32 4.87 18.13
C ALA A 282 -1.59 4.37 16.87
N HIS A 283 -1.92 4.95 15.71
CA HIS A 283 -1.27 4.66 14.43
C HIS A 283 0.26 4.64 14.60
N ALA A 284 0.95 3.80 13.81
CA ALA A 284 2.36 3.42 13.84
C ALA A 284 3.46 4.54 13.81
N LYS A 285 3.28 5.64 14.55
CA LYS A 285 4.35 6.57 14.91
C LYS A 285 4.68 6.55 16.41
N ASP A 286 3.73 6.29 17.30
CA ASP A 286 3.91 6.70 18.71
C ASP A 286 3.96 5.56 19.76
N SER A 287 3.79 4.29 19.40
CA SER A 287 3.81 3.19 20.39
C SER A 287 4.62 1.97 19.94
N TYR A 288 5.91 2.16 19.70
CA TYR A 288 6.88 1.06 19.52
C TYR A 288 7.21 0.35 20.83
N ARG A 289 6.72 0.87 21.96
CA ARG A 289 7.02 0.40 23.31
C ARG A 289 5.76 0.44 24.18
N LEU A 290 5.50 -0.67 24.87
CA LEU A 290 4.51 -0.78 25.93
C LEU A 290 5.24 -0.91 27.27
N VAL A 291 4.89 -0.08 28.25
CA VAL A 291 5.39 -0.20 29.62
C VAL A 291 4.21 -0.58 30.52
N LEU A 292 4.33 -1.72 31.17
CA LEU A 292 3.36 -2.25 32.13
C LEU A 292 3.80 -1.93 33.56
N GLY A 293 2.85 -1.84 34.50
CA GLY A 293 3.14 -1.64 35.91
C GLY A 293 3.93 -2.81 36.52
N GLU A 294 4.51 -2.59 37.71
CA GLU A 294 5.22 -3.65 38.45
C GLU A 294 4.26 -4.74 38.96
N THR A 295 3.00 -4.38 39.20
CA THR A 295 1.95 -5.32 39.57
C THR A 295 1.06 -5.62 38.37
N PRO A 296 0.63 -6.88 38.17
CA PRO A 296 -0.29 -7.24 37.10
C PRO A 296 -1.64 -6.55 37.33
N ASP A 297 -2.01 -5.63 36.44
CA ASP A 297 -3.40 -5.20 36.34
C ASP A 297 -4.18 -6.11 35.38
N ARG A 298 -5.51 -6.06 35.45
CA ARG A 298 -6.39 -6.91 34.65
C ARG A 298 -6.29 -6.66 33.14
N ASP A 299 -5.71 -5.52 32.73
CA ASP A 299 -5.64 -5.09 31.35
C ASP A 299 -4.22 -5.27 30.75
N ALA A 300 -3.30 -5.89 31.49
CA ALA A 300 -1.92 -6.11 31.05
C ALA A 300 -1.87 -7.04 29.83
N GLY A 301 -2.54 -8.20 29.89
CA GLY A 301 -2.68 -9.12 28.77
C GLY A 301 -3.33 -8.46 27.55
N PRO A 302 -4.50 -7.82 27.70
CA PRO A 302 -5.17 -7.11 26.61
C PRO A 302 -4.29 -6.07 25.91
N ARG A 303 -3.55 -5.26 26.67
CA ARG A 303 -2.61 -4.28 26.09
C ARG A 303 -1.45 -4.92 25.34
N ILE A 304 -0.96 -6.07 25.79
CA ILE A 304 0.04 -6.86 25.06
C ILE A 304 -0.55 -7.36 23.74
N GLN A 305 -1.76 -7.93 23.76
CA GLN A 305 -2.45 -8.38 22.56
C GLN A 305 -2.62 -7.23 21.56
N LEU A 306 -3.08 -6.06 22.00
CA LEU A 306 -3.21 -4.87 21.16
C LEU A 306 -1.89 -4.43 20.52
N LEU A 307 -0.77 -4.48 21.27
CA LEU A 307 0.56 -4.18 20.74
C LEU A 307 0.97 -5.17 19.65
N VAL A 308 0.75 -6.47 19.87
CA VAL A 308 1.05 -7.53 18.90
C VAL A 308 0.17 -7.38 17.65
N ASP A 309 -1.13 -7.17 17.83
CA ASP A 309 -2.08 -6.96 16.74
C ASP A 309 -1.67 -5.76 15.86
N SER A 310 -1.22 -4.66 16.47
CA SER A 310 -0.69 -3.50 15.74
C SER A 310 0.51 -3.84 14.87
N ALA A 311 1.40 -4.69 15.36
CA ALA A 311 2.62 -5.06 14.66
C ALA A 311 2.32 -6.04 13.51
N VAL A 312 1.31 -6.89 13.68
CA VAL A 312 0.78 -7.77 12.63
C VAL A 312 0.06 -6.98 11.54
N ALA A 313 -0.79 -6.03 11.94
CA ALA A 313 -1.45 -5.11 11.02
C ALA A 313 -0.44 -4.36 10.13
N ASP A 314 0.65 -3.86 10.73
CA ASP A 314 1.70 -3.14 10.01
C ASP A 314 2.41 -3.99 8.94
N LEU A 315 2.58 -5.31 9.16
CA LEU A 315 3.13 -6.22 8.14
C LEU A 315 2.23 -6.29 6.90
N GLY A 316 0.93 -6.11 7.08
CA GLY A 316 -0.01 -6.15 5.98
C GLY A 316 -0.01 -4.88 5.12
N ILE A 317 0.56 -3.78 5.62
CA ILE A 317 0.53 -2.49 4.92
C ILE A 317 1.38 -2.52 3.66
N SER A 318 2.55 -3.18 3.66
CA SER A 318 3.43 -3.27 2.48
C SER A 318 4.03 -4.67 2.34
N PRO A 319 4.09 -5.24 1.12
CA PRO A 319 4.76 -6.53 0.87
C PRO A 319 6.27 -6.50 1.18
N ASP A 320 6.90 -5.31 1.19
CA ASP A 320 8.31 -5.15 1.52
C ASP A 320 8.58 -5.25 3.03
N ILE A 321 7.55 -5.02 3.86
CA ILE A 321 7.68 -5.11 5.31
C ILE A 321 7.47 -6.58 5.69
N GLN A 322 8.57 -7.33 5.74
CA GLN A 322 8.55 -8.74 6.17
C GLN A 322 8.79 -8.90 7.67
N ARG A 323 9.12 -7.81 8.37
CA ARG A 323 9.37 -7.80 9.80
C ARG A 323 9.00 -6.46 10.42
N THR A 324 8.31 -6.54 11.55
CA THR A 324 8.04 -5.40 12.43
C THR A 324 8.56 -5.70 13.83
N HIS A 325 8.92 -4.65 14.55
CA HIS A 325 9.42 -4.75 15.92
C HIS A 325 8.62 -3.85 16.84
N ARG A 326 8.36 -4.36 18.04
CA ARG A 326 7.81 -3.68 19.20
C ARG A 326 8.59 -4.11 20.43
N SER A 327 8.34 -3.43 21.54
CA SER A 327 9.00 -3.75 22.80
C SER A 327 8.02 -3.67 23.96
N ILE A 328 8.14 -4.59 24.92
CA ILE A 328 7.35 -4.60 26.16
C ILE A 328 8.32 -4.49 27.33
N GLN A 329 7.99 -3.68 28.32
CA GLN A 329 8.73 -3.59 29.58
C GLN A 329 7.79 -3.85 30.75
N LEU A 330 8.19 -4.74 31.67
CA LEU A 330 7.44 -5.02 32.90
C LEU A 330 8.04 -4.21 34.05
N GLY A 331 7.29 -3.24 34.57
CA GLY A 331 7.80 -2.25 35.51
C GLY A 331 8.73 -1.22 34.87
N PRO A 332 8.94 -0.05 35.52
CA PRO A 332 9.76 1.04 34.97
C PRO A 332 11.24 0.67 34.80
N SER A 333 11.73 -0.27 35.61
CA SER A 333 13.14 -0.71 35.63
C SER A 333 13.35 -2.13 35.12
N GLY A 334 12.30 -2.81 34.65
CA GLY A 334 12.43 -4.19 34.16
C GLY A 334 13.16 -4.29 32.81
N PRO A 335 13.60 -5.50 32.43
CA PRO A 335 14.23 -5.72 31.14
C PRO A 335 13.24 -5.50 29.99
N LEU A 336 13.78 -5.13 28.82
CA LEU A 336 12.99 -4.95 27.61
C LEU A 336 12.81 -6.28 26.89
N VAL A 337 11.57 -6.73 26.77
CA VAL A 337 11.20 -7.87 25.92
C VAL A 337 10.92 -7.36 24.52
N GLN A 338 11.80 -7.69 23.57
CA GLN A 338 11.55 -7.39 22.16
C GLN A 338 10.48 -8.34 21.62
N VAL A 339 9.47 -7.78 20.96
CA VAL A 339 8.44 -8.50 20.22
C VAL A 339 8.70 -8.27 18.74
N SER A 340 9.00 -9.34 18.02
CA SER A 340 9.24 -9.27 16.58
C SER A 340 8.18 -10.07 15.84
N VAL A 341 7.38 -9.42 15.02
CA VAL A 341 6.47 -10.12 14.11
C VAL A 341 7.19 -10.32 12.78
N ARG A 342 7.16 -11.54 12.27
CA ARG A 342 7.82 -11.94 11.03
C ARG A 342 6.83 -12.66 10.14
N ALA A 343 6.76 -12.24 8.89
CA ALA A 343 6.19 -13.05 7.82
C ALA A 343 7.28 -13.96 7.25
N ASP A 344 6.95 -15.20 6.91
CA ASP A 344 7.85 -16.02 6.08
C ASP A 344 7.84 -15.51 4.62
N ARG A 345 8.99 -15.60 3.97
CA ARG A 345 9.28 -15.24 2.55
C ARG A 345 8.06 -14.83 1.70
N ARG A 346 7.96 -13.54 1.34
CA ARG A 346 6.95 -12.96 0.42
C ARG A 346 5.46 -13.22 0.76
N ASP A 347 5.14 -14.19 1.61
CA ASP A 347 3.81 -14.48 2.11
C ASP A 347 3.56 -13.72 3.42
N THR A 348 2.98 -12.54 3.27
CA THR A 348 2.59 -11.67 4.39
C THR A 348 1.22 -12.05 4.97
N SER A 349 0.74 -13.27 4.71
CA SER A 349 -0.58 -13.74 5.11
C SER A 349 -0.56 -15.06 5.88
N SER A 350 -0.11 -16.18 5.34
CA SER A 350 -0.33 -17.50 5.96
C SER A 350 0.53 -17.73 7.19
N ASP A 351 1.83 -17.48 7.07
CA ASP A 351 2.83 -17.91 8.05
C ASP A 351 3.39 -16.74 8.86
N LEU A 352 2.52 -16.15 9.68
CA LEU A 352 2.93 -15.10 10.62
C LEU A 352 3.43 -15.70 11.93
N THR A 353 4.69 -15.42 12.26
CA THR A 353 5.31 -15.83 13.53
C THR A 353 5.61 -14.61 14.38
N VAL A 354 5.23 -14.67 15.65
CA VAL A 354 5.61 -13.68 16.66
C VAL A 354 6.71 -14.27 17.52
N ALA A 355 7.80 -13.51 17.67
CA ALA A 355 8.93 -13.88 18.48
C ALA A 355 9.04 -12.95 19.70
N PHE A 356 9.15 -13.53 20.90
CA PHE A 356 9.34 -12.80 22.16
C PHE A 356 10.76 -13.05 22.69
N GLY A 357 11.53 -11.98 22.90
CA GLY A 357 12.92 -12.02 23.37
C GLY A 357 13.94 -11.45 22.37
N HIS A 358 15.22 -11.49 22.73
CA HIS A 358 16.35 -10.93 21.96
C HIS A 358 17.29 -12.03 21.44
N ASP A 359 18.01 -11.74 20.34
CA ASP A 359 19.18 -12.46 19.78
C ASP A 359 19.34 -13.96 20.14
N GLY A 360 18.83 -14.83 19.25
CA GLY A 360 19.09 -16.28 19.29
C GLY A 360 18.27 -17.09 20.31
N GLN A 361 17.66 -16.45 21.31
CA GLN A 361 16.91 -17.08 22.41
C GLN A 361 15.41 -16.71 22.42
N ALA A 362 14.85 -16.31 21.28
CA ALA A 362 13.45 -15.89 21.20
C ALA A 362 12.49 -17.08 21.15
N GLU A 363 11.47 -17.05 21.99
CA GLU A 363 10.32 -17.95 21.88
C GLU A 363 9.46 -17.54 20.68
N ARG A 364 9.18 -18.48 19.77
CA ARG A 364 8.43 -18.24 18.53
C ARG A 364 7.10 -18.95 18.60
N VAL A 365 6.04 -18.25 18.22
CA VAL A 365 4.68 -18.77 18.23
C VAL A 365 3.94 -18.31 16.97
N PRO A 366 3.19 -19.18 16.28
CA PRO A 366 2.28 -18.76 15.22
C PRO A 366 1.28 -17.73 15.74
N TYR A 367 1.05 -16.65 14.98
CA TYR A 367 0.16 -15.57 15.43
C TYR A 367 -1.27 -16.05 15.70
N ASP A 368 -1.79 -16.94 14.86
CA ASP A 368 -3.14 -17.48 15.01
C ASP A 368 -3.30 -18.32 16.29
N GLN A 369 -2.20 -18.92 16.78
CA GLN A 369 -2.19 -19.57 18.08
C GLN A 369 -2.29 -18.54 19.21
N LEU A 370 -1.61 -17.39 19.10
CA LEU A 370 -1.72 -16.31 20.07
C LEU A 370 -3.15 -15.79 20.21
N LEU A 371 -3.86 -15.62 19.10
CA LEU A 371 -5.28 -15.23 19.12
C LEU A 371 -6.17 -16.26 19.83
N ARG A 372 -5.85 -17.56 19.69
CA ARG A 372 -6.60 -18.65 20.35
C ARG A 372 -6.27 -18.80 21.83
N ASP A 373 -4.99 -18.65 22.21
CA ASP A 373 -4.56 -18.69 23.60
C ASP A 373 -5.15 -17.48 24.35
N GLY A 374 -5.04 -16.30 23.73
CA GLY A 374 -5.57 -15.02 24.17
C GLY A 374 -4.74 -14.28 25.22
N PRO A 375 -5.31 -13.20 25.77
CA PRO A 375 -4.52 -12.16 26.46
C PRO A 375 -3.80 -12.63 27.73
N ASP A 376 -4.42 -13.50 28.53
CA ASP A 376 -3.82 -14.00 29.78
C ASP A 376 -2.58 -14.86 29.51
N ALA A 377 -2.68 -15.78 28.55
CA ALA A 377 -1.56 -16.61 28.12
C ALA A 377 -0.42 -15.78 27.49
N LEU A 378 -0.76 -14.69 26.80
CA LEU A 378 0.22 -13.72 26.31
C LEU A 378 0.97 -13.02 27.45
N TYR A 379 0.24 -12.60 28.48
CA TYR A 379 0.85 -12.00 29.66
C TYR A 379 1.82 -12.96 30.34
N GLU A 380 1.39 -14.19 30.62
CA GLU A 380 2.23 -15.24 31.23
C GLU A 380 3.51 -15.51 30.41
N ARG A 381 3.37 -15.55 29.07
CA ARG A 381 4.50 -15.71 28.15
C ARG A 381 5.49 -14.55 28.27
N VAL A 382 5.02 -13.30 28.25
CA VAL A 382 5.89 -12.12 28.38
C VAL A 382 6.58 -12.09 29.74
N THR A 383 5.88 -12.42 30.82
CA THR A 383 6.49 -12.53 32.17
C THR A 383 7.58 -13.60 32.22
N ARG A 384 7.34 -14.77 31.63
CA ARG A 384 8.33 -15.85 31.57
C ARG A 384 9.56 -15.45 30.78
N VAL A 385 9.38 -14.87 29.58
CA VAL A 385 10.48 -14.38 28.74
C VAL A 385 11.25 -13.25 29.44
N SER A 386 10.56 -12.31 30.07
CA SER A 386 11.16 -11.21 30.83
C SER A 386 12.09 -11.73 31.94
N ARG A 387 11.68 -12.76 32.68
CA ARG A 387 12.52 -13.40 33.71
C ARG A 387 13.78 -14.03 33.10
N SER A 388 13.62 -14.78 32.01
CA SER A 388 14.77 -15.38 31.30
C SER A 388 15.75 -14.31 30.77
N VAL A 389 15.26 -13.17 30.29
CA VAL A 389 16.11 -12.04 29.85
C VAL A 389 16.85 -11.41 31.04
N ALA A 390 16.18 -11.22 32.18
CA ALA A 390 16.83 -10.71 33.40
C ALA A 390 17.97 -11.64 33.85
N GLU A 391 17.71 -12.96 33.93
CA GLU A 391 18.72 -13.96 34.28
C GLU A 391 19.92 -13.96 33.32
N LEU A 392 19.69 -13.75 32.02
CA LEU A 392 20.77 -13.64 31.03
C LEU A 392 21.61 -12.36 31.23
N HIS A 393 20.98 -11.24 31.57
CA HIS A 393 21.71 -10.00 31.89
C HIS A 393 22.53 -10.12 33.17
N GLU A 394 22.02 -10.81 34.19
CA GLU A 394 22.76 -11.09 35.43
C GLU A 394 23.93 -12.07 35.22
N ARG A 395 23.77 -13.05 34.33
CA ARG A 395 24.81 -14.04 34.00
C ARG A 395 25.87 -13.53 33.03
N ARG A 396 25.62 -12.43 32.32
CA ARG A 396 26.69 -11.72 31.61
C ARG A 396 27.56 -11.04 32.68
N PRO A 397 28.82 -11.46 32.90
CA PRO A 397 29.70 -10.68 33.77
C PRO A 397 29.75 -9.24 33.25
N ALA A 398 29.92 -8.27 34.14
CA ALA A 398 30.18 -6.88 33.83
C ALA A 398 31.49 -6.76 33.02
N ALA A 399 31.43 -7.10 31.75
CA ALA A 399 32.53 -7.10 30.82
C ALA A 399 32.15 -6.16 29.67
N VAL A 400 32.05 -4.87 30.00
CA VAL A 400 32.95 -3.85 29.47
C VAL A 400 33.04 -2.76 30.54
N ALA A 401 34.03 -2.87 31.44
CA ALA A 401 34.63 -1.65 31.96
C ALA A 401 35.08 -0.88 30.73
N TYR A 402 34.55 0.33 30.56
CA TYR A 402 34.98 1.27 29.54
C TYR A 402 36.50 1.40 29.65
N LEU A 403 37.25 0.70 28.80
CA LEU A 403 38.62 1.10 28.55
C LEU A 403 38.48 2.51 27.97
N PRO A 404 39.08 3.55 28.58
CA PRO A 404 39.12 4.84 27.93
C PRO A 404 39.78 4.58 26.57
N GLY A 405 39.03 4.81 25.49
CA GLY A 405 39.58 4.70 24.15
C GLY A 405 40.87 5.53 24.09
N PRO A 406 41.88 5.09 23.30
CA PRO A 406 43.12 5.84 23.19
C PRO A 406 42.76 7.29 22.89
N ALA A 407 43.25 8.20 23.75
CA ALA A 407 42.95 9.63 23.66
C ALA A 407 43.00 10.04 22.20
N ALA A 408 41.86 10.50 21.67
CA ALA A 408 41.79 11.00 20.32
C ALA A 408 42.97 11.96 20.14
N ARG A 409 43.93 11.59 19.28
CA ARG A 409 44.85 12.58 18.74
C ARG A 409 43.93 13.63 18.15
N ARG A 410 43.92 14.81 18.79
CA ARG A 410 43.33 16.02 18.21
C ARG A 410 43.95 16.13 16.82
N HIS A 411 43.20 15.71 15.80
CA HIS A 411 43.39 16.25 14.48
C HIS A 411 43.12 17.73 14.67
N GLN A 412 44.19 18.51 14.83
CA GLN A 412 44.15 19.93 14.55
C GLN A 412 43.45 20.05 13.20
N GLN A 413 42.29 20.69 13.20
CA GLN A 413 41.65 21.17 12.00
C GLN A 413 42.72 21.99 11.26
N GLN A 414 43.33 21.41 10.23
CA GLN A 414 43.98 22.21 9.22
C GLN A 414 42.84 22.99 8.54
N PRO A 415 42.87 24.33 8.55
CA PRO A 415 41.86 25.11 7.85
C PRO A 415 41.93 24.76 6.35
N TYR A 416 40.76 24.48 5.78
CA TYR A 416 40.56 24.30 4.35
C TYR A 416 41.13 25.51 3.59
N GLN A 417 42.23 25.31 2.86
CA GLN A 417 42.71 26.26 1.87
C GLN A 417 42.03 25.94 0.53
N PRO A 418 41.32 26.89 -0.08
CA PRO A 418 40.71 26.68 -1.39
C PRO A 418 41.82 26.54 -2.44
N THR A 419 41.86 25.39 -3.12
CA THR A 419 42.75 25.18 -4.26
C THR A 419 42.21 25.94 -5.46
N THR A 420 42.95 26.97 -5.88
CA THR A 420 42.74 27.71 -7.11
C THR A 420 43.07 26.81 -8.31
N ALA A 421 42.05 26.31 -9.00
CA ALA A 421 42.22 25.75 -10.33
C ALA A 421 42.54 26.89 -11.31
N ALA A 422 43.81 26.98 -11.71
CA ALA A 422 44.30 27.95 -12.67
C ALA A 422 43.68 27.70 -14.06
N VAL A 423 43.04 28.75 -14.56
CA VAL A 423 42.55 28.92 -15.92
C VAL A 423 43.70 28.73 -16.91
N ARG A 424 43.60 27.75 -17.82
CA ARG A 424 44.49 27.67 -18.99
C ARG A 424 44.04 28.71 -20.04
N PRO A 425 44.95 29.53 -20.59
CA PRO A 425 44.61 30.47 -21.65
C PRO A 425 44.38 29.77 -23.01
N PRO A 426 43.61 30.39 -23.92
CA PRO A 426 43.30 29.83 -25.23
C PRO A 426 44.49 29.98 -26.19
N THR A 427 44.86 28.90 -26.86
CA THR A 427 45.76 28.94 -28.03
C THR A 427 44.93 29.03 -29.32
N SER A 428 45.00 30.18 -29.98
CA SER A 428 44.50 30.43 -31.33
C SER A 428 45.55 30.01 -32.41
N PRO A 429 45.15 29.87 -33.68
CA PRO A 429 45.65 28.83 -34.60
C PRO A 429 46.65 29.35 -35.66
N GLN A 430 47.37 28.41 -36.31
CA GLN A 430 47.74 28.33 -37.75
C GLN A 430 49.06 27.54 -38.00
N PRO A 431 49.40 27.11 -39.23
CA PRO A 431 48.57 26.77 -40.39
C PRO A 431 48.91 25.40 -41.02
N SER A 432 48.01 24.94 -41.87
CA SER A 432 48.15 23.84 -42.83
C SER A 432 49.25 24.08 -43.87
N ARG A 433 50.21 23.16 -43.99
CA ARG A 433 50.93 22.75 -45.21
C ARG A 433 51.55 21.36 -44.92
N GLY A 434 51.42 20.30 -45.68
CA GLY A 434 50.83 20.03 -46.98
C GLY A 434 51.42 18.69 -47.42
N ARG A 435 50.60 17.78 -47.95
CA ARG A 435 51.09 16.80 -48.92
C ARG A 435 50.66 17.30 -50.29
N ARG A 436 51.65 17.91 -50.94
CA ARG A 436 51.80 18.36 -52.34
C ARG A 436 50.83 19.40 -52.87
#